data_AF-A0A7V7MQY9-F1
#
_entry.id   AF-A0A7V7MQY9-F1
#
_cell.length_a   1.000
_cell.length_b   1.000
_cell.length_c   1.000
_cell.angle_alpha   90.00
_cell.angle_beta   90.00
_cell.angle_gamma   90.00
#
_symmetry.space_group_name_H-M   'P 1'
#
loop_
_entity.id
_entity.type
_entity.pdbx_description
1 polymer ?
#
loop_
_entity_poly.entity_id
_entity_poly.type
_entity_poly.pdbx_seq_one_letter_code
_entity_poly.pdbx_strand_id
1 'polypeptide(L)'
;MKSRLPLIFAGFLCVLPLLGSGISTHFEAADRAIVEVDEAGYPDLEALLRRHAQILKVASVFPDWGYLFEDTVAAAEASHWPPFHTTGLEYLHQTYGDPWSDHAERLFVFLCGLVCHGAMDDVWHFGDTAFLVQARQQDLPDWDPDLAETAIEALTDFFVQYEHRSDWEVLDWWIPVRDMVAIANQAGYPEMTQERILFGSAIQKLAARLEDMFASLVYAPAKEFLPWTEANYLDWWDGGVADGARYSARRMEAYWDEYQSLSGNGPTVGLSSQPDHDHPCPQPMFVDLARTLVTNGWVQLRWESAENGGFRIQTAALVAPEKVQASLNALNYGP
;
A
#
# COMPACT_ATOMS: atom_id res chain seq x y z
N MET A 1 31.51 19.08 6.01
CA MET A 1 30.89 20.41 5.79
C MET A 1 29.41 20.27 5.37
N LYS A 2 28.67 19.33 5.98
CA LYS A 2 27.21 19.19 5.84
C LYS A 2 26.56 19.77 7.11
N SER A 3 26.61 21.09 7.26
CA SER A 3 26.04 21.75 8.46
C SER A 3 25.34 23.03 8.06
N ARG A 4 24.13 22.84 7.53
CA ARG A 4 22.99 23.76 7.57
C ARG A 4 21.86 23.09 6.81
N LEU A 5 21.30 22.06 7.43
CA LEU A 5 19.89 21.78 7.19
C LEU A 5 19.13 23.03 7.67
N PRO A 6 18.31 23.69 6.83
CA PRO A 6 17.51 24.82 7.28
C PRO A 6 16.70 24.41 8.51
N LEU A 7 16.50 25.29 9.51
CA LEU A 7 15.65 24.99 10.68
C LEU A 7 14.25 24.49 10.27
N ILE A 8 13.75 24.97 9.12
CA ILE A 8 12.50 24.51 8.48
C ILE A 8 12.57 23.02 8.15
N PHE A 9 13.73 22.54 7.70
CA PHE A 9 13.98 21.16 7.32
C PHE A 9 14.27 20.26 8.53
N ALA A 10 14.82 20.80 9.63
CA ALA A 10 14.92 20.08 10.91
C ALA A 10 13.55 19.89 11.57
N GLY A 11 12.68 20.91 11.53
CA GLY A 11 11.28 20.78 11.93
C GLY A 11 10.51 19.79 11.06
N PHE A 12 10.75 19.80 9.74
CA PHE A 12 10.21 18.80 8.81
C PHE A 12 10.77 17.39 9.08
N LEU A 13 12.06 17.22 9.34
CA LEU A 13 12.69 15.93 9.63
C LEU A 13 12.33 15.34 10.98
N CYS A 14 12.01 16.17 11.97
CA CYS A 14 11.37 15.71 13.21
C CYS A 14 9.93 15.21 12.98
N VAL A 15 9.38 15.39 11.78
CA VAL A 15 8.02 15.01 11.37
C VAL A 15 8.04 13.98 10.21
N LEU A 16 9.21 13.66 9.62
CA LEU A 16 9.34 12.80 8.43
C LEU A 16 9.49 11.28 8.67
N PRO A 17 10.13 10.74 9.74
CA PRO A 17 10.27 9.29 9.95
C PRO A 17 8.98 8.66 10.51
N LEU A 18 7.87 9.11 9.96
CA LEU A 18 6.59 9.20 10.61
C LEU A 18 5.48 9.09 9.53
N LEU A 19 5.84 8.93 8.26
CA LEU A 19 4.90 9.04 7.14
C LEU A 19 4.88 7.80 6.25
N GLY A 20 5.64 6.75 6.58
CA GLY A 20 5.81 5.58 5.72
C GLY A 20 4.64 4.61 5.80
N SER A 21 3.65 4.80 4.95
CA SER A 21 2.90 3.67 4.39
C SER A 21 3.03 3.89 2.90
N GLY A 22 3.73 3.03 2.17
CA GLY A 22 4.17 3.21 0.78
C GLY A 22 3.03 3.42 -0.24
N ILE A 23 2.03 4.26 0.06
CA ILE A 23 0.72 4.29 -0.56
C ILE A 23 0.88 4.71 -2.01
N SER A 24 1.52 5.86 -2.23
CA SER A 24 1.75 6.38 -3.57
C SER A 24 2.65 5.43 -4.38
N THR A 25 3.67 4.89 -3.75
CA THR A 25 4.62 3.93 -4.32
C THR A 25 3.93 2.65 -4.78
N HIS A 26 3.13 2.01 -3.92
CA HIS A 26 2.36 0.82 -4.28
C HIS A 26 1.27 1.11 -5.30
N PHE A 27 0.57 2.25 -5.21
CA PHE A 27 -0.40 2.64 -6.23
C PHE A 27 0.26 2.77 -7.61
N GLU A 28 1.46 3.33 -7.67
CA GLU A 28 2.22 3.47 -8.91
C GLU A 28 2.69 2.11 -9.43
N ALA A 29 3.23 1.26 -8.56
CA ALA A 29 3.63 -0.09 -8.90
C ALA A 29 2.44 -0.90 -9.46
N ALA A 30 1.28 -0.82 -8.81
CA ALA A 30 0.06 -1.50 -9.25
C ALA A 30 -0.44 -0.99 -10.61
N ASP A 31 -0.37 0.31 -10.88
CA ASP A 31 -0.78 0.85 -12.18
C ASP A 31 0.13 0.35 -13.31
N ARG A 32 1.44 0.34 -13.05
CA ARG A 32 2.44 -0.17 -14.00
C ARG A 32 2.32 -1.68 -14.18
N ALA A 33 2.01 -2.43 -13.13
CA ALA A 33 1.90 -3.89 -13.22
C ALA A 33 0.84 -4.33 -14.24
N ILE A 34 -0.24 -3.56 -14.42
CA ILE A 34 -1.30 -3.86 -15.41
C ILE A 34 -0.74 -3.96 -16.84
N VAL A 35 0.22 -3.10 -17.20
CA VAL A 35 0.80 -3.10 -18.55
C VAL A 35 1.94 -4.11 -18.71
N GLU A 36 2.47 -4.65 -17.62
CA GLU A 36 3.55 -5.64 -17.61
C GLU A 36 3.02 -7.09 -17.71
N VAL A 37 1.71 -7.30 -17.50
CA VAL A 37 1.04 -8.57 -17.75
C VAL A 37 1.15 -8.93 -19.23
N ASP A 38 1.54 -10.18 -19.52
CA ASP A 38 1.62 -10.72 -20.86
C ASP A 38 0.21 -10.90 -21.44
N GLU A 39 -0.30 -9.87 -22.11
CA GLU A 39 -1.61 -9.86 -22.75
C GLU A 39 -1.82 -11.05 -23.71
N ALA A 40 -0.75 -11.54 -24.36
CA ALA A 40 -0.85 -12.66 -25.29
C ALA A 40 -1.04 -14.00 -24.56
N GLY A 41 -0.42 -14.16 -23.39
CA GLY A 41 -0.55 -15.35 -22.54
C GLY A 41 -1.77 -15.32 -21.62
N TYR A 42 -2.15 -14.13 -21.14
CA TYR A 42 -3.14 -13.92 -20.08
C TYR A 42 -4.19 -12.85 -20.45
N PRO A 43 -4.89 -12.95 -21.60
CA PRO A 43 -5.79 -11.91 -22.07
C PRO A 43 -6.98 -11.65 -21.13
N ASP A 44 -7.49 -12.70 -20.47
CA ASP A 44 -8.63 -12.57 -19.55
C ASP A 44 -8.21 -11.89 -18.23
N LEU A 45 -7.03 -12.22 -17.70
CA LEU A 45 -6.46 -11.55 -16.53
C LEU A 45 -6.22 -10.07 -16.83
N GLU A 46 -5.58 -9.78 -17.96
CA GLU A 46 -5.30 -8.40 -18.40
C GLU A 46 -6.60 -7.58 -18.48
N ALA A 47 -7.63 -8.14 -19.12
CA ALA A 47 -8.92 -7.48 -19.28
C ALA A 47 -9.61 -7.23 -17.93
N LEU A 48 -9.51 -8.16 -16.98
CA LEU A 48 -10.04 -8.01 -15.62
C LEU A 48 -9.31 -6.92 -14.84
N LEU A 49 -7.98 -6.95 -14.84
CA LEU A 49 -7.14 -5.96 -14.16
C LEU A 49 -7.40 -4.55 -14.72
N ARG A 50 -7.55 -4.40 -16.05
CA ARG A 50 -7.92 -3.10 -16.64
C ARG A 50 -9.32 -2.65 -16.25
N ARG A 51 -10.32 -3.54 -16.29
CA ARG A 51 -11.71 -3.23 -15.94
C ARG A 51 -11.85 -2.76 -14.51
N HIS A 52 -11.04 -3.32 -13.60
CA HIS A 52 -11.07 -3.03 -12.18
C HIS A 52 -9.77 -2.39 -11.68
N ALA A 53 -9.08 -1.62 -12.53
CA ALA A 53 -7.75 -1.05 -12.23
C ALA A 53 -7.70 -0.26 -10.92
N GLN A 54 -8.79 0.44 -10.57
CA GLN A 54 -8.84 1.18 -9.32
C GLN A 54 -8.89 0.28 -8.08
N ILE A 55 -9.52 -0.90 -8.18
CA ILE A 55 -9.56 -1.87 -7.09
C ILE A 55 -8.16 -2.45 -6.87
N LEU A 56 -7.43 -2.76 -7.95
CA LEU A 56 -6.06 -3.26 -7.85
C LEU A 56 -5.17 -2.30 -7.04
N LYS A 57 -5.22 -1.00 -7.36
CA LYS A 57 -4.44 0.05 -6.65
C LYS A 57 -4.84 0.20 -5.19
N VAL A 58 -6.14 0.17 -4.90
CA VAL A 58 -6.64 0.26 -3.51
C VAL A 58 -6.22 -0.97 -2.71
N ALA A 59 -6.24 -2.13 -3.34
CA ALA A 59 -5.85 -3.37 -2.70
C ALA A 59 -4.32 -3.49 -2.55
N SER A 60 -3.53 -2.84 -3.40
CA SER A 60 -2.08 -2.82 -3.29
C SER A 60 -1.54 -2.01 -2.12
N VAL A 61 -2.40 -1.32 -1.37
CA VAL A 61 -2.03 -0.70 -0.08
C VAL A 61 -2.76 -1.35 1.07
N PHE A 62 -3.67 -2.29 0.79
CA PHE A 62 -4.51 -2.86 1.82
C PHE A 62 -3.69 -3.49 2.94
N PRO A 63 -2.66 -4.34 2.71
CA PRO A 63 -2.00 -5.06 3.80
C PRO A 63 -1.54 -4.21 4.98
N ASP A 64 -1.10 -2.98 4.73
CA ASP A 64 -0.70 -2.00 5.75
C ASP A 64 -1.82 -1.51 6.69
N TRP A 65 -3.10 -1.77 6.38
CA TRP A 65 -4.25 -1.24 7.11
C TRP A 65 -4.22 -1.62 8.58
N GLY A 66 -3.65 -2.79 8.90
CA GLY A 66 -3.73 -3.41 10.22
C GLY A 66 -2.55 -3.12 11.12
N TYR A 67 -1.49 -2.45 10.64
CA TYR A 67 -0.42 -2.03 11.53
C TYR A 67 -0.94 -1.05 12.59
N LEU A 68 -1.99 -0.27 12.31
CA LEU A 68 -2.55 0.72 13.26
C LEU A 68 -3.02 0.13 14.60
N PHE A 69 -3.20 -1.18 14.69
CA PHE A 69 -3.67 -1.81 15.92
C PHE A 69 -2.73 -2.94 16.31
N GLU A 70 -2.27 -2.90 17.55
CA GLU A 70 -1.35 -3.91 18.11
C GLU A 70 -1.89 -5.34 17.93
N ASP A 71 -3.20 -5.51 18.09
CA ASP A 71 -3.89 -6.80 17.94
C ASP A 71 -4.01 -7.28 16.50
N THR A 72 -3.73 -6.45 15.48
CA THR A 72 -3.88 -6.80 14.06
C THR A 72 -2.58 -6.81 13.27
N VAL A 73 -1.43 -6.54 13.91
CA VAL A 73 -0.10 -6.54 13.25
C VAL A 73 0.17 -7.88 12.55
N ALA A 74 -0.07 -9.01 13.24
CA ALA A 74 0.17 -10.33 12.64
C ALA A 74 -0.74 -10.62 11.43
N ALA A 75 -1.99 -10.15 11.49
CA ALA A 75 -2.95 -10.31 10.40
C ALA A 75 -2.63 -9.40 9.21
N ALA A 76 -2.15 -8.19 9.48
CA ALA A 76 -1.65 -7.26 8.48
C ALA A 76 -0.46 -7.89 7.74
N GLU A 77 0.57 -8.27 8.50
CA GLU A 77 1.78 -8.93 8.01
C GLU A 77 1.44 -10.14 7.14
N ALA A 78 0.61 -11.07 7.65
CA ALA A 78 0.22 -12.25 6.91
C ALA A 78 -0.41 -11.96 5.55
N SER A 79 -1.16 -10.85 5.44
CA SER A 79 -1.83 -10.48 4.18
C SER A 79 -0.88 -10.00 3.07
N HIS A 80 0.40 -9.77 3.38
CA HIS A 80 1.46 -9.52 2.40
C HIS A 80 1.89 -10.81 1.70
N TRP A 81 1.70 -11.96 2.34
CA TRP A 81 2.43 -13.18 1.97
C TRP A 81 1.56 -14.26 1.31
N PRO A 82 2.18 -15.13 0.47
CA PRO A 82 1.45 -16.14 -0.31
C PRO A 82 0.53 -17.10 0.46
N PRO A 83 0.80 -17.52 1.72
CA PRO A 83 -0.14 -18.37 2.46
C PRO A 83 -1.53 -17.73 2.61
N PHE A 84 -1.58 -16.43 2.88
CA PHE A 84 -2.84 -15.69 2.97
C PHE A 84 -3.49 -15.51 1.60
N HIS A 85 -2.69 -15.19 0.56
CA HIS A 85 -3.20 -15.07 -0.82
C HIS A 85 -3.80 -16.39 -1.31
N THR A 86 -3.15 -17.52 -1.03
CA THR A 86 -3.64 -18.86 -1.34
C THR A 86 -5.00 -19.12 -0.70
N THR A 87 -5.11 -18.81 0.60
CA THR A 87 -6.38 -18.91 1.33
C THR A 87 -7.47 -18.05 0.69
N GLY A 88 -7.11 -16.88 0.15
CA GLY A 88 -7.98 -16.03 -0.64
C GLY A 88 -8.51 -16.68 -1.93
N LEU A 89 -7.66 -17.37 -2.70
CA LEU A 89 -8.10 -18.11 -3.89
C LEU A 89 -9.01 -19.27 -3.53
N GLU A 90 -8.66 -20.02 -2.50
CA GLU A 90 -9.49 -21.13 -2.02
C GLU A 90 -10.87 -20.64 -1.61
N TYR A 91 -10.93 -19.53 -0.85
CA TYR A 91 -12.18 -18.90 -0.46
C TYR A 91 -13.01 -18.44 -1.67
N LEU A 92 -12.38 -17.74 -2.63
CA LEU A 92 -13.02 -17.27 -3.86
C LEU A 92 -13.62 -18.44 -4.64
N HIS A 93 -12.85 -19.50 -4.84
CA HIS A 93 -13.27 -20.70 -5.56
C HIS A 93 -14.42 -21.42 -4.84
N GLN A 94 -14.31 -21.63 -3.54
CA GLN A 94 -15.33 -22.33 -2.74
C GLN A 94 -16.64 -21.55 -2.61
N THR A 95 -16.56 -20.21 -2.58
CA THR A 95 -17.71 -19.34 -2.31
C THR A 95 -18.45 -18.94 -3.58
N TYR A 96 -17.70 -18.62 -4.64
CA TYR A 96 -18.27 -18.05 -5.86
C TYR A 96 -18.21 -18.99 -7.06
N GLY A 97 -17.14 -19.80 -7.18
CA GLY A 97 -16.93 -20.72 -8.30
C GLY A 97 -17.02 -20.06 -9.68
N ASP A 98 -17.09 -20.86 -10.74
CA ASP A 98 -17.27 -20.36 -12.10
C ASP A 98 -18.73 -20.51 -12.59
N PRO A 99 -19.25 -19.60 -13.44
CA PRO A 99 -18.63 -18.35 -13.89
C PRO A 99 -18.72 -17.23 -12.84
N TRP A 100 -17.73 -16.33 -12.83
CA TRP A 100 -17.71 -15.20 -11.90
C TRP A 100 -18.84 -14.20 -12.11
N SER A 101 -19.40 -13.74 -10.99
CA SER A 101 -20.20 -12.52 -10.93
C SER A 101 -19.31 -11.28 -10.92
N ASP A 102 -19.85 -10.07 -11.16
CA ASP A 102 -19.10 -8.81 -11.02
C ASP A 102 -18.45 -8.67 -9.63
N HIS A 103 -19.11 -9.16 -8.57
CA HIS A 103 -18.51 -9.17 -7.24
C HIS A 103 -17.29 -10.09 -7.15
N ALA A 104 -17.38 -11.30 -7.73
CA ALA A 104 -16.27 -12.26 -7.73
C ALA A 104 -15.08 -11.76 -8.58
N GLU A 105 -15.34 -11.13 -9.74
CA GLU A 105 -14.31 -10.45 -10.54
C GLU A 105 -13.58 -9.38 -9.70
N ARG A 106 -14.35 -8.54 -8.97
CA ARG A 106 -13.78 -7.50 -8.10
C ARG A 106 -13.01 -8.07 -6.93
N LEU A 107 -13.49 -9.13 -6.30
CA LEU A 107 -12.77 -9.81 -5.23
C LEU A 107 -11.46 -10.39 -5.74
N PHE A 108 -11.45 -11.06 -6.90
CA PHE A 108 -10.23 -11.57 -7.50
C PHE A 108 -9.21 -10.45 -7.76
N VAL A 109 -9.64 -9.33 -8.38
CA VAL A 109 -8.75 -8.19 -8.62
C VAL A 109 -8.28 -7.54 -7.31
N PHE A 110 -9.10 -7.55 -6.26
CA PHE A 110 -8.66 -7.12 -4.93
C PHE A 110 -7.55 -8.04 -4.39
N LEU A 111 -7.70 -9.36 -4.50
CA LEU A 111 -6.66 -10.31 -4.10
C LEU A 111 -5.37 -10.16 -4.91
N CYS A 112 -5.47 -9.88 -6.22
CA CYS A 112 -4.32 -9.51 -7.05
C CYS A 112 -3.58 -8.26 -6.52
N GLY A 113 -4.29 -7.32 -5.89
CA GLY A 113 -3.65 -6.16 -5.27
C GLY A 113 -2.83 -6.53 -4.04
N LEU A 114 -3.31 -7.47 -3.21
CA LEU A 114 -2.52 -8.01 -2.09
C LEU A 114 -1.24 -8.69 -2.60
N VAL A 115 -1.37 -9.47 -3.69
CA VAL A 115 -0.22 -10.09 -4.37
C VAL A 115 0.75 -9.01 -4.88
N CYS A 116 0.23 -7.93 -5.46
CA CYS A 116 1.03 -6.81 -5.95
C CYS A 116 1.78 -6.08 -4.83
N HIS A 117 1.18 -5.96 -3.65
CA HIS A 117 1.81 -5.35 -2.48
C HIS A 117 3.00 -6.19 -2.01
N GLY A 118 2.76 -7.45 -1.63
CA GLY A 118 3.83 -8.31 -1.13
C GLY A 118 4.94 -8.59 -2.15
N ALA A 119 4.60 -8.65 -3.44
CA ALA A 119 5.60 -8.77 -4.51
C ALA A 119 6.48 -7.52 -4.62
N MET A 120 5.90 -6.32 -4.45
CA MET A 120 6.67 -5.09 -4.39
C MET A 120 7.60 -5.08 -3.18
N ASP A 121 7.12 -5.47 -2.00
CA ASP A 121 7.93 -5.47 -0.78
C ASP A 121 9.10 -6.46 -0.85
N ASP A 122 8.85 -7.63 -1.44
CA ASP A 122 9.87 -8.67 -1.64
C ASP A 122 11.12 -8.10 -2.32
N VAL A 123 10.93 -7.34 -3.41
CA VAL A 123 12.05 -6.74 -4.16
C VAL A 123 12.52 -5.40 -3.57
N TRP A 124 11.64 -4.65 -2.91
CA TRP A 124 11.94 -3.33 -2.37
C TRP A 124 12.83 -3.40 -1.11
N HIS A 125 12.49 -4.29 -0.17
CA HIS A 125 13.11 -4.39 1.14
C HIS A 125 14.25 -5.41 1.19
N PHE A 126 14.14 -6.54 0.50
CA PHE A 126 14.97 -7.71 0.80
C PHE A 126 16.09 -7.93 -0.21
N GLY A 127 17.32 -7.96 0.30
CA GLY A 127 18.52 -8.27 -0.48
C GLY A 127 19.58 -7.18 -0.35
N ASP A 128 20.84 -7.55 -0.54
CA ASP A 128 21.97 -6.62 -0.38
C ASP A 128 21.95 -5.49 -1.43
N THR A 129 21.31 -5.73 -2.58
CA THR A 129 21.19 -4.80 -3.70
C THR A 129 19.81 -4.17 -3.84
N ALA A 130 18.87 -4.52 -2.96
CA ALA A 130 17.51 -3.99 -2.95
C ALA A 130 17.50 -2.46 -2.83
N PHE A 131 16.51 -1.82 -3.44
CA PHE A 131 16.40 -0.36 -3.49
C PHE A 131 16.54 0.28 -2.11
N LEU A 132 15.79 -0.20 -1.12
CA LEU A 132 15.76 0.41 0.21
C LEU A 132 17.13 0.33 0.91
N VAL A 133 17.81 -0.81 0.76
CA VAL A 133 19.17 -1.02 1.29
C VAL A 133 20.16 -0.05 0.64
N GLN A 134 20.07 0.14 -0.68
CA GLN A 134 20.94 1.06 -1.41
C GLN A 134 20.62 2.52 -1.11
N ALA A 135 19.35 2.91 -1.06
CA ALA A 135 18.91 4.24 -0.68
C ALA A 135 19.46 4.65 0.69
N ARG A 136 19.36 3.75 1.67
CA ARG A 136 19.93 3.96 3.01
C ARG A 136 21.45 4.14 2.96
N GLN A 137 22.17 3.27 2.25
CA GLN A 137 23.64 3.36 2.17
C GLN A 137 24.13 4.64 1.48
N GLN A 138 23.37 5.16 0.51
CA GLN A 138 23.79 6.30 -0.31
C GLN A 138 23.39 7.64 0.33
N ASP A 139 22.15 7.75 0.82
CA ASP A 139 21.61 9.01 1.35
C ASP A 139 21.74 9.12 2.88
N LEU A 140 21.56 8.01 3.61
CA LEU A 140 21.46 7.99 5.08
C LEU A 140 22.40 6.96 5.78
N PRO A 141 23.70 6.86 5.43
CA PRO A 141 24.57 5.78 5.92
C PRO A 141 24.83 5.79 7.43
N ASP A 142 24.70 6.95 8.07
CA ASP A 142 24.97 7.17 9.50
C ASP A 142 23.70 7.19 10.36
N TRP A 143 22.53 6.96 9.75
CA TRP A 143 21.24 6.97 10.46
C TRP A 143 20.96 5.62 11.11
N ASP A 144 20.11 5.65 12.14
CA ASP A 144 19.48 4.43 12.65
C ASP A 144 18.70 3.75 11.50
N PRO A 145 18.85 2.43 11.29
CA PRO A 145 18.27 1.75 10.13
C PRO A 145 16.77 1.93 10.00
N ASP A 146 16.00 1.70 11.06
CA ASP A 146 14.54 1.75 11.04
C ASP A 146 14.05 3.18 10.73
N LEU A 147 14.69 4.19 11.34
CA LEU A 147 14.44 5.60 11.05
C LEU A 147 14.78 5.99 9.62
N ALA A 148 15.86 5.44 9.06
CA ALA A 148 16.29 5.72 7.70
C ALA A 148 15.32 5.13 6.67
N GLU A 149 14.91 3.87 6.86
CA GLU A 149 13.94 3.18 6.01
C GLU A 149 12.61 3.93 6.02
N THR A 150 12.07 4.20 7.20
CA THR A 150 10.81 4.95 7.34
C THR A 150 10.88 6.31 6.63
N ALA A 151 12.01 7.03 6.71
CA ALA A 151 12.18 8.31 6.05
C ALA A 151 12.29 8.19 4.52
N ILE A 152 12.97 7.15 4.01
CA ILE A 152 13.11 6.88 2.58
C ILE A 152 11.75 6.54 1.97
N GLU A 153 11.00 5.63 2.59
CA GLU A 153 9.68 5.22 2.09
C GLU A 153 8.69 6.38 2.07
N ALA A 154 8.57 7.07 3.21
CA ALA A 154 7.77 8.29 3.35
C ALA A 154 8.06 9.33 2.27
N LEU A 155 9.34 9.63 2.03
CA LEU A 155 9.74 10.66 1.07
C LEU A 155 9.63 10.20 -0.37
N THR A 156 9.78 8.90 -0.60
CA THR A 156 9.58 8.31 -1.92
C THR A 156 8.12 8.43 -2.36
N ASP A 157 7.17 8.26 -1.45
CA ASP A 157 5.76 8.53 -1.75
C ASP A 157 5.53 9.97 -2.22
N PHE A 158 6.20 10.96 -1.63
CA PHE A 158 6.10 12.34 -2.11
C PHE A 158 6.75 12.55 -3.48
N PHE A 159 7.83 11.84 -3.81
CA PHE A 159 8.41 11.86 -5.16
C PHE A 159 7.41 11.29 -6.16
N VAL A 160 6.90 10.08 -5.90
CA VAL A 160 5.90 9.41 -6.73
C VAL A 160 4.65 10.27 -6.89
N GLN A 161 4.13 10.81 -5.79
CA GLN A 161 2.91 11.62 -5.79
C GLN A 161 3.09 12.90 -6.62
N TYR A 162 4.22 13.60 -6.45
CA TYR A 162 4.52 14.82 -7.19
C TYR A 162 4.79 14.57 -8.69
N GLU A 163 5.53 13.52 -9.03
CA GLU A 163 6.03 13.29 -10.39
C GLU A 163 5.10 12.45 -11.27
N HIS A 164 4.29 11.59 -10.67
CA HIS A 164 3.53 10.58 -11.40
C HIS A 164 2.03 10.57 -11.08
N ARG A 165 1.58 11.20 -9.99
CA ARG A 165 0.22 10.98 -9.47
C ARG A 165 -0.57 12.23 -9.05
N SER A 166 -0.23 13.41 -9.55
CA SER A 166 -0.99 14.64 -9.25
C SER A 166 -2.49 14.47 -9.57
N ASP A 167 -3.38 14.81 -8.62
CA ASP A 167 -4.86 14.85 -8.74
C ASP A 167 -5.64 13.53 -8.48
N TRP A 168 -5.10 12.57 -7.73
CA TRP A 168 -5.68 11.22 -7.58
C TRP A 168 -6.60 11.02 -6.36
N GLU A 169 -7.06 12.09 -5.73
CA GLU A 169 -7.85 12.03 -4.49
C GLU A 169 -9.33 11.67 -4.68
N VAL A 170 -9.76 11.55 -5.95
CA VAL A 170 -11.17 11.33 -6.35
C VAL A 170 -11.51 9.84 -6.46
N LEU A 171 -10.61 8.95 -6.06
CA LEU A 171 -10.74 7.54 -6.37
C LEU A 171 -11.73 6.81 -5.47
N ASP A 172 -12.55 5.97 -6.10
CA ASP A 172 -13.49 5.05 -5.45
C ASP A 172 -12.70 3.94 -4.75
N TRP A 173 -12.64 3.99 -3.42
CA TRP A 173 -11.96 2.97 -2.61
C TRP A 173 -12.98 1.89 -2.24
N TRP A 174 -13.12 0.91 -3.13
CA TRP A 174 -13.98 -0.24 -2.91
C TRP A 174 -13.19 -1.38 -2.26
N ILE A 175 -13.74 -1.96 -1.19
CA ILE A 175 -13.11 -3.04 -0.41
C ILE A 175 -14.13 -4.17 -0.14
N PRO A 176 -13.81 -5.44 -0.41
CA PRO A 176 -14.67 -6.59 -0.13
C PRO A 176 -14.57 -7.01 1.35
N VAL A 177 -14.95 -6.11 2.26
CA VAL A 177 -14.66 -6.28 3.70
C VAL A 177 -15.20 -7.59 4.27
N ARG A 178 -16.37 -8.06 3.82
CA ARG A 178 -16.96 -9.30 4.33
C ARG A 178 -16.14 -10.52 3.91
N ASP A 179 -15.70 -10.55 2.65
CA ASP A 179 -14.85 -11.60 2.11
C ASP A 179 -13.49 -11.59 2.80
N MET A 180 -12.88 -10.41 3.00
CA MET A 180 -11.61 -10.29 3.71
C MET A 180 -11.68 -10.79 5.16
N VAL A 181 -12.78 -10.50 5.87
CA VAL A 181 -13.02 -11.07 7.22
C VAL A 181 -13.12 -12.61 7.14
N ALA A 182 -13.81 -13.16 6.14
CA ALA A 182 -13.96 -14.60 5.99
C ALA A 182 -12.63 -15.30 5.66
N ILE A 183 -11.86 -14.72 4.72
CA ILE A 183 -10.52 -15.18 4.34
C ILE A 183 -9.59 -15.15 5.55
N ALA A 184 -9.56 -14.05 6.29
CA ALA A 184 -8.71 -13.93 7.48
C ALA A 184 -9.07 -14.95 8.56
N ASN A 185 -10.36 -15.19 8.80
CA ASN A 185 -10.80 -16.25 9.72
C ASN A 185 -10.35 -17.65 9.25
N GLN A 186 -10.42 -17.93 7.95
CA GLN A 186 -9.95 -19.19 7.37
C GLN A 186 -8.43 -19.34 7.50
N ALA A 187 -7.69 -18.23 7.37
CA ALA A 187 -6.23 -18.16 7.54
C ALA A 187 -5.78 -18.15 9.01
N GLY A 188 -6.70 -18.08 9.98
CA GLY A 188 -6.39 -18.12 11.42
C GLY A 188 -6.21 -16.76 12.10
N TYR A 189 -6.67 -15.66 11.47
CA TYR A 189 -6.54 -14.28 11.94
C TYR A 189 -7.92 -13.64 12.25
N PRO A 190 -8.64 -14.09 13.29
CA PRO A 190 -9.98 -13.59 13.64
C PRO A 190 -10.04 -12.12 14.08
N GLU A 191 -8.91 -11.52 14.43
CA GLU A 191 -8.73 -10.11 14.77
C GLU A 191 -8.99 -9.15 13.59
N MET A 192 -8.88 -9.64 12.34
CA MET A 192 -9.18 -8.88 11.13
C MET A 192 -10.70 -8.75 10.99
N THR A 193 -11.29 -7.84 11.77
CA THR A 193 -12.73 -7.58 11.80
C THR A 193 -13.14 -6.49 10.80
N GLN A 194 -14.43 -6.43 10.48
CA GLN A 194 -14.99 -5.40 9.60
C GLN A 194 -14.68 -3.98 10.10
N GLU A 195 -14.79 -3.74 11.42
CA GLU A 195 -14.51 -2.42 12.01
C GLU A 195 -13.04 -2.03 11.81
N ARG A 196 -12.13 -2.96 12.07
CA ARG A 196 -10.69 -2.81 11.94
C ARG A 196 -10.29 -2.48 10.49
N ILE A 197 -10.77 -3.27 9.53
CA ILE A 197 -10.54 -3.03 8.10
C ILE A 197 -11.05 -1.65 7.67
N LEU A 198 -12.31 -1.33 7.98
CA LEU A 198 -12.95 -0.08 7.54
C LEU A 198 -12.25 1.15 8.11
N PHE A 199 -11.91 1.09 9.40
CA PHE A 199 -11.18 2.18 10.04
C PHE A 199 -9.78 2.32 9.44
N GLY A 200 -9.02 1.23 9.32
CA GLY A 200 -7.66 1.31 8.82
C GLY A 200 -7.57 1.78 7.38
N SER A 201 -8.45 1.27 6.52
CA SER A 201 -8.52 1.71 5.12
C SER A 201 -8.96 3.18 4.99
N ALA A 202 -9.81 3.68 5.90
CA ALA A 202 -10.19 5.08 5.92
C ALA A 202 -9.05 6.01 6.38
N ILE A 203 -8.17 5.52 7.26
CA ILE A 203 -6.94 6.22 7.65
C ILE A 203 -5.96 6.26 6.48
N GLN A 204 -5.74 5.15 5.78
CA GLN A 204 -4.88 5.11 4.59
C GLN A 204 -5.39 6.06 3.49
N LYS A 205 -6.70 6.09 3.23
CA LYS A 205 -7.28 7.05 2.27
C LYS A 205 -7.04 8.51 2.69
N LEU A 206 -7.07 8.79 3.99
CA LEU A 206 -6.74 10.12 4.51
C LEU A 206 -5.24 10.42 4.33
N ALA A 207 -4.35 9.47 4.59
CA ALA A 207 -2.92 9.61 4.36
C ALA A 207 -2.61 9.92 2.89
N ALA A 208 -3.21 9.18 1.96
CA ALA A 208 -3.10 9.44 0.51
C ALA A 208 -3.51 10.88 0.11
N ARG A 209 -4.59 11.41 0.70
CA ARG A 209 -4.99 12.82 0.51
C ARG A 209 -3.92 13.77 1.05
N LEU A 210 -3.34 13.48 2.22
CA LEU A 210 -2.32 14.34 2.80
C LEU A 210 -1.05 14.33 1.96
N GLU A 211 -0.65 13.18 1.40
CA GLU A 211 0.45 13.10 0.43
C GLU A 211 0.21 14.03 -0.76
N ASP A 212 -0.95 13.96 -1.42
CA ASP A 212 -1.29 14.81 -2.56
C ASP A 212 -1.30 16.31 -2.20
N MET A 213 -1.90 16.67 -1.05
CA MET A 213 -1.91 18.06 -0.56
C MET A 213 -0.52 18.65 -0.37
N PHE A 214 0.40 17.85 0.15
CA PHE A 214 1.71 18.31 0.60
C PHE A 214 2.84 18.02 -0.39
N ALA A 215 2.62 17.18 -1.41
CA ALA A 215 3.63 16.79 -2.39
C ALA A 215 4.43 17.97 -2.94
N SER A 216 3.75 19.02 -3.42
CA SER A 216 4.44 20.20 -3.97
C SER A 216 5.29 20.98 -2.96
N LEU A 217 4.92 20.95 -1.68
CA LEU A 217 5.66 21.59 -0.59
C LEU A 217 6.87 20.74 -0.16
N VAL A 218 6.69 19.42 -0.11
CA VAL A 218 7.71 18.48 0.38
C VAL A 218 8.76 18.16 -0.69
N TYR A 219 8.36 18.12 -1.96
CA TYR A 219 9.17 17.56 -3.06
C TYR A 219 10.58 18.15 -3.16
N ALA A 220 10.71 19.48 -3.34
CA ALA A 220 12.03 20.08 -3.55
C ALA A 220 12.95 19.93 -2.32
N PRO A 221 12.49 20.19 -1.09
CA PRO A 221 13.27 19.91 0.11
C PRO A 221 13.64 18.42 0.27
N ALA A 222 12.73 17.48 0.00
CA ALA A 222 12.99 16.04 0.08
C ALA A 222 14.05 15.59 -0.94
N LYS A 223 14.00 16.12 -2.16
CA LYS A 223 14.97 15.85 -3.23
C LYS A 223 16.38 16.29 -2.86
N GLU A 224 16.53 17.41 -2.15
CA GLU A 224 17.83 17.83 -1.62
C GLU A 224 18.35 16.91 -0.50
N PHE A 225 17.45 16.27 0.24
CA PHE A 225 17.77 15.40 1.36
C PHE A 225 18.08 13.96 0.96
N LEU A 226 17.34 13.40 0.00
CA LEU A 226 17.51 12.04 -0.53
C LEU A 226 17.81 12.07 -2.05
N PRO A 227 18.93 12.67 -2.48
CA PRO A 227 19.21 12.85 -3.89
C PRO A 227 19.46 11.54 -4.64
N TRP A 228 19.99 10.49 -3.99
CA TRP A 228 20.12 9.19 -4.65
C TRP A 228 18.76 8.50 -4.76
N THR A 229 17.96 8.52 -3.70
CA THR A 229 16.62 7.94 -3.66
C THR A 229 15.74 8.53 -4.75
N GLU A 230 15.65 9.87 -4.84
CA GLU A 230 14.86 10.55 -5.87
C GLU A 230 15.31 10.19 -7.30
N ALA A 231 16.61 10.05 -7.52
CA ALA A 231 17.13 9.71 -8.84
C ALA A 231 16.93 8.24 -9.23
N ASN A 232 16.59 7.35 -8.29
CA ASN A 232 16.61 5.90 -8.52
C ASN A 232 15.33 5.17 -8.11
N TYR A 233 14.41 5.76 -7.34
CA TYR A 233 13.22 5.06 -6.83
C TYR A 233 12.39 4.39 -7.91
N LEU A 234 12.34 4.98 -9.10
CA LEU A 234 11.56 4.46 -10.21
C LEU A 234 12.26 3.29 -10.93
N ASP A 235 13.52 3.49 -11.30
CA ASP A 235 14.22 2.66 -12.30
C ASP A 235 15.39 1.85 -11.72
N TRP A 236 15.59 1.86 -10.39
CA TRP A 236 16.57 0.97 -9.77
C TRP A 236 16.24 -0.48 -10.12
N TRP A 237 17.25 -1.20 -10.63
CA TRP A 237 17.03 -2.49 -11.29
C TRP A 237 16.62 -3.61 -10.34
N ASP A 238 16.92 -3.48 -9.04
CA ASP A 238 16.64 -4.45 -7.99
C ASP A 238 15.69 -3.83 -6.96
N GLY A 239 14.40 -3.84 -7.26
CA GLY A 239 13.39 -3.28 -6.36
C GLY A 239 13.02 -1.82 -6.57
N GLY A 240 13.40 -1.14 -7.66
CA GLY A 240 12.73 0.11 -8.02
C GLY A 240 11.26 -0.13 -8.39
N VAL A 241 10.42 0.92 -8.39
CA VAL A 241 8.98 0.83 -8.67
C VAL A 241 8.67 0.10 -9.99
N ALA A 242 9.47 0.35 -11.04
CA ALA A 242 9.30 -0.34 -12.32
C ALA A 242 9.66 -1.83 -12.24
N ASP A 243 10.61 -2.20 -11.39
CA ASP A 243 10.98 -3.60 -11.17
C ASP A 243 9.93 -4.35 -10.35
N GLY A 244 9.47 -3.74 -9.26
CA GLY A 244 8.34 -4.27 -8.49
C GLY A 244 7.07 -4.42 -9.31
N ALA A 245 6.76 -3.48 -10.20
CA ALA A 245 5.62 -3.62 -11.12
C ALA A 245 5.75 -4.86 -12.04
N ARG A 246 6.94 -5.12 -12.58
CA ARG A 246 7.21 -6.33 -13.39
C ARG A 246 7.06 -7.59 -12.57
N TYR A 247 7.64 -7.61 -11.37
CA TYR A 247 7.59 -8.76 -10.49
C TYR A 247 6.14 -9.05 -10.05
N SER A 248 5.39 -8.01 -9.67
CA SER A 248 3.96 -8.09 -9.36
C SER A 248 3.13 -8.64 -10.52
N ALA A 249 3.39 -8.23 -11.76
CA ALA A 249 2.72 -8.79 -12.93
C ALA A 249 2.95 -10.31 -13.05
N ARG A 250 4.20 -10.77 -12.92
CA ARG A 250 4.54 -12.20 -12.96
C ARG A 250 3.89 -12.97 -11.80
N ARG A 251 3.80 -12.37 -10.61
CA ARG A 251 3.12 -12.99 -9.46
C ARG A 251 1.61 -13.06 -9.66
N MET A 252 0.98 -12.03 -10.24
CA MET A 252 -0.45 -12.06 -10.60
C MET A 252 -0.77 -13.10 -11.70
N GLU A 253 0.12 -13.28 -12.68
CA GLU A 253 0.00 -14.34 -13.70
C GLU A 253 0.06 -15.74 -13.07
N ALA A 254 1.02 -15.97 -12.17
CA ALA A 254 1.10 -17.22 -11.42
C ALA A 254 -0.14 -17.43 -10.52
N TYR A 255 -0.66 -16.36 -9.91
CA TYR A 255 -1.86 -16.39 -9.09
C TYR A 255 -3.12 -16.73 -9.90
N TRP A 256 -3.20 -16.23 -11.15
CA TRP A 256 -4.22 -16.61 -12.10
C TRP A 256 -4.13 -18.09 -12.47
N ASP A 257 -2.93 -18.59 -12.78
CA ASP A 257 -2.72 -20.02 -13.08
C ASP A 257 -3.10 -20.92 -11.91
N GLU A 258 -2.82 -20.50 -10.68
CA GLU A 258 -3.26 -21.19 -9.46
C GLU A 258 -4.78 -21.25 -9.35
N TYR A 259 -5.50 -20.15 -9.60
CA TYR A 259 -6.96 -20.15 -9.63
C TYR A 259 -7.52 -21.08 -10.74
N GLN A 260 -6.92 -21.05 -11.93
CA GLN A 260 -7.34 -21.92 -13.04
C GLN A 260 -7.11 -23.39 -12.71
N SER A 261 -6.02 -23.73 -12.00
CA SER A 261 -5.73 -25.06 -11.50
C SER A 261 -6.81 -25.56 -10.54
N LEU A 262 -7.21 -24.73 -9.57
CA LEU A 262 -8.30 -25.05 -8.62
C LEU A 262 -9.63 -25.32 -9.35
N SER A 263 -9.88 -24.56 -10.42
CA SER A 263 -11.09 -24.68 -11.24
C SER A 263 -11.05 -25.84 -12.24
N GLY A 264 -9.94 -26.60 -12.30
CA GLY A 264 -9.75 -27.71 -13.24
C GLY A 264 -9.54 -27.27 -14.69
N ASN A 265 -9.31 -25.98 -14.91
CA ASN A 265 -9.21 -25.34 -16.22
C ASN A 265 -7.76 -25.00 -16.62
N GLY A 266 -6.80 -25.13 -15.70
CA GLY A 266 -5.40 -24.74 -15.88
C GLY A 266 -4.38 -25.87 -15.65
N PRO A 267 -3.08 -25.58 -15.86
CA PRO A 267 -2.01 -26.50 -15.49
C PRO A 267 -2.01 -26.75 -13.98
N THR A 268 -1.63 -27.95 -13.54
CA THR A 268 -1.49 -28.23 -12.10
C THR A 268 -0.27 -27.49 -11.55
N VAL A 269 -0.51 -26.42 -10.80
CA VAL A 269 0.53 -25.63 -10.12
C VAL A 269 0.50 -25.95 -8.62
N GLY A 270 1.66 -26.06 -7.99
CA GLY A 270 1.78 -26.18 -6.53
C GLY A 270 1.66 -24.82 -5.86
N LEU A 271 1.03 -24.77 -4.69
CA LEU A 271 0.84 -23.54 -3.92
C LEU A 271 2.18 -22.85 -3.64
N SER A 272 2.21 -21.53 -3.86
CA SER A 272 3.40 -20.70 -3.64
C SER A 272 3.80 -20.72 -2.15
N SER A 273 4.94 -21.33 -1.81
CA SER A 273 5.59 -21.15 -0.51
C SER A 273 6.70 -20.10 -0.64
N GLN A 274 6.45 -18.86 -0.20
CA GLN A 274 7.56 -17.98 0.18
C GLN A 274 7.82 -18.08 1.68
N PRO A 275 9.08 -17.90 2.12
CA PRO A 275 9.36 -17.76 3.55
C PRO A 275 8.60 -16.55 4.10
N ASP A 276 7.99 -16.72 5.27
CA ASP A 276 7.52 -15.56 6.05
C ASP A 276 8.74 -14.71 6.39
N HIS A 277 8.74 -13.48 5.89
CA HIS A 277 9.67 -12.47 6.34
C HIS A 277 9.07 -11.84 7.60
N ASP A 278 9.69 -12.13 8.75
CA ASP A 278 9.31 -11.51 10.02
C ASP A 278 9.90 -10.10 10.03
N HIS A 279 9.27 -9.16 9.31
CA HIS A 279 9.70 -7.77 9.26
C HIS A 279 8.79 -6.92 10.14
N PRO A 280 9.28 -6.34 11.25
CA PRO A 280 8.49 -5.36 11.97
C PRO A 280 8.36 -4.10 11.09
N CYS A 281 7.23 -3.93 10.42
CA CYS A 281 6.91 -2.65 9.78
C CYS A 281 6.78 -1.58 10.89
N PRO A 282 7.66 -0.56 10.92
CA PRO A 282 7.57 0.49 11.93
C PRO A 282 6.24 1.23 11.78
N GLN A 283 5.56 1.46 12.91
CA GLN A 283 4.28 2.16 12.95
C GLN A 283 4.39 3.58 12.37
N PRO A 284 3.71 3.92 11.27
CA PRO A 284 3.87 5.25 10.67
C PRO A 284 3.04 6.30 11.42
N MET A 285 3.64 7.39 11.90
CA MET A 285 2.92 8.49 12.60
C MET A 285 1.72 9.09 11.85
N PHE A 286 1.58 9.01 10.51
CA PHE A 286 0.33 9.48 9.88
C PHE A 286 -0.87 8.69 10.36
N VAL A 287 -0.66 7.44 10.78
CA VAL A 287 -1.63 6.65 11.54
C VAL A 287 -1.99 7.33 12.84
N ASP A 288 -0.99 7.79 13.60
CA ASP A 288 -1.19 8.45 14.87
C ASP A 288 -1.72 9.89 14.75
N LEU A 289 -1.33 10.63 13.71
CA LEU A 289 -1.90 11.92 13.36
C LEU A 289 -3.34 11.72 12.93
N ALA A 290 -3.62 10.83 11.98
CA ALA A 290 -4.97 10.54 11.54
C ALA A 290 -5.83 10.02 12.71
N ARG A 291 -5.30 9.12 13.56
CA ARG A 291 -5.93 8.70 14.81
C ARG A 291 -6.19 9.88 15.73
N THR A 292 -5.25 10.81 15.88
CA THR A 292 -5.40 12.03 16.68
C THR A 292 -6.48 12.95 16.10
N LEU A 293 -6.46 13.20 14.80
CA LEU A 293 -7.43 14.02 14.08
C LEU A 293 -8.84 13.44 14.21
N VAL A 294 -8.97 12.12 14.13
CA VAL A 294 -10.24 11.40 14.29
C VAL A 294 -10.70 11.37 15.75
N THR A 295 -9.80 11.04 16.69
CA THR A 295 -10.09 10.97 18.14
C THR A 295 -10.47 12.34 18.71
N ASN A 296 -9.87 13.41 18.21
CA ASN A 296 -10.22 14.78 18.58
C ASN A 296 -11.49 15.30 17.89
N GLY A 297 -12.10 14.49 17.00
CA GLY A 297 -13.31 14.84 16.27
C GLY A 297 -13.11 15.94 15.23
N TRP A 298 -11.88 16.15 14.76
CA TRP A 298 -11.57 17.18 13.75
C TRP A 298 -11.71 16.64 12.33
N VAL A 299 -11.64 15.31 12.18
CA VAL A 299 -11.90 14.59 10.95
C VAL A 299 -12.96 13.52 11.21
N GLN A 300 -13.93 13.42 10.31
CA GLN A 300 -14.94 12.37 10.34
C GLN A 300 -14.71 11.40 9.18
N LEU A 301 -14.32 10.17 9.52
CA LEU A 301 -14.24 9.07 8.56
C LEU A 301 -15.64 8.62 8.17
N ARG A 302 -15.82 8.21 6.91
CA ARG A 302 -17.11 7.78 6.36
C ARG A 302 -16.91 6.61 5.42
N TRP A 303 -17.85 5.68 5.45
CA TRP A 303 -17.95 4.58 4.50
C TRP A 303 -19.39 4.16 4.34
N GLU A 304 -19.71 3.53 3.22
CA GLU A 304 -21.04 3.03 2.91
C GLU A 304 -20.97 1.64 2.28
N SER A 305 -22.01 0.83 2.48
CA SER A 305 -22.13 -0.43 1.75
C SER A 305 -22.39 -0.14 0.28
N ALA A 306 -21.70 -0.84 -0.61
CA ALA A 306 -21.88 -0.75 -2.03
C ALA A 306 -22.87 -1.82 -2.53
N GLU A 307 -23.64 -1.52 -3.57
CA GLU A 307 -24.64 -2.45 -4.15
C GLU A 307 -24.02 -3.76 -4.66
N ASN A 308 -22.75 -3.71 -5.05
CA ASN A 308 -21.96 -4.85 -5.54
C ASN A 308 -21.27 -5.65 -4.42
N GLY A 309 -21.75 -5.59 -3.18
CA GLY A 309 -21.31 -6.50 -2.11
C GLY A 309 -20.08 -6.09 -1.29
N GLY A 310 -19.49 -4.92 -1.53
CA GLY A 310 -18.36 -4.37 -0.75
C GLY A 310 -18.70 -3.12 0.06
N PHE A 311 -17.67 -2.40 0.47
CA PHE A 311 -17.78 -1.08 1.10
C PHE A 311 -17.00 -0.04 0.31
N ARG A 312 -17.52 1.18 0.26
CA ARG A 312 -16.84 2.36 -0.28
C ARG A 312 -16.32 3.23 0.83
N ILE A 313 -15.01 3.44 0.87
CA ILE A 313 -14.37 4.41 1.76
C ILE A 313 -14.53 5.80 1.15
N GLN A 314 -15.22 6.68 1.86
CA GLN A 314 -15.48 8.06 1.41
C GLN A 314 -14.32 8.97 1.83
N THR A 315 -14.15 10.07 1.11
CA THR A 315 -13.21 11.13 1.53
C THR A 315 -13.60 11.64 2.91
N ALA A 316 -12.62 11.73 3.80
CA ALA A 316 -12.86 12.15 5.17
C ALA A 316 -13.34 13.62 5.20
N ALA A 317 -14.34 13.90 6.04
CA ALA A 317 -14.87 15.25 6.18
C ALA A 317 -14.07 16.01 7.24
N LEU A 318 -13.52 17.18 6.89
CA LEU A 318 -12.91 18.09 7.84
C LEU A 318 -14.01 18.78 8.65
N VAL A 319 -14.08 18.47 9.94
CA VAL A 319 -15.08 19.04 10.87
C VAL A 319 -14.57 20.34 11.50
N ALA A 320 -13.25 20.48 11.64
CA ALA A 320 -12.60 21.67 12.21
C ALA A 320 -11.33 22.03 11.41
N PRO A 321 -11.46 22.53 10.17
CA PRO A 321 -10.33 22.74 9.25
C PRO A 321 -9.26 23.68 9.82
N GLU A 322 -9.65 24.67 10.63
CA GLU A 322 -8.73 25.57 11.31
C GLU A 322 -7.85 24.88 12.36
N LYS A 323 -8.36 23.83 13.02
CA LYS A 323 -7.60 23.04 14.01
C LYS A 323 -6.68 22.04 13.34
N VAL A 324 -7.16 21.42 12.26
CA VAL A 324 -6.33 20.57 11.39
C VAL A 324 -5.15 21.39 10.87
N GLN A 325 -5.41 22.59 10.34
CA GLN A 325 -4.36 23.51 9.90
C GLN A 325 -3.43 23.93 11.05
N ALA A 326 -3.95 24.20 12.25
CA ALA A 326 -3.12 24.56 13.40
C ALA A 326 -2.20 23.41 13.85
N SER A 327 -2.68 22.16 13.82
CA SER A 327 -1.84 20.98 14.10
C SER A 327 -0.79 20.74 13.02
N LEU A 328 -1.16 20.90 11.75
CA LEU A 328 -0.21 20.84 10.64
C LEU A 328 0.83 21.98 10.72
N ASN A 329 0.41 23.18 11.15
CA ASN A 329 1.33 24.29 11.40
C ASN A 329 2.22 24.03 12.62
N ALA A 330 1.73 23.36 13.66
CA ALA A 330 2.54 23.00 14.82
C ALA A 330 3.65 22.00 14.45
N LEU A 331 3.40 21.12 13.47
CA LEU A 331 4.43 20.27 12.86
C LEU A 331 5.48 21.12 12.11
N ASN A 332 5.08 22.21 11.46
CA ASN A 332 5.99 23.15 10.78
C ASN A 332 6.80 24.08 11.70
N TYR A 333 6.47 24.16 13.00
CA TYR A 333 7.09 25.09 13.97
C TYR A 333 7.63 24.42 15.25
N GLY A 334 7.80 23.09 15.24
CA GLY A 334 8.52 22.39 16.32
C GLY A 334 10.01 22.76 16.31
N PRO A 335 10.62 23.10 17.47
CA PRO A 335 12.01 23.56 17.57
C PRO A 335 13.07 22.57 17.11
#